data_AF-A0A5N6SW54-F1
#
_entry.id   AF-A0A5N6SW54-F1
#
_cell.length_a   1.000
_cell.length_b   1.000
_cell.length_c   1.000
_cell.angle_alpha   90.00
_cell.angle_beta   90.00
_cell.angle_gamma   90.00
#
_symmetry.space_group_name_H-M   'P 1'
#
loop_
_entity.id
_entity.type
_entity.pdbx_description
1 polymer ?
#
loop_
_entity_poly.entity_id
_entity_poly.type
_entity_poly.pdbx_seq_one_letter_code
_entity_poly.pdbx_strand_id
1 'polypeptide(L)'
;MEIEPDCIISSESFDMYGLDERRRTSKERVQDFIDRGLMSQVVVYQRLTEELSERLISFKRFDQPAVIEDIRQSFRRLCDQKNGYLSKAMFERLVAERLSEFGVNESPNAPALLFKVCSSHAFYPFPPSHIDLEQAGIDEDGFVRAVCLLTLSPVQRHGTQVPGTVHRYSSANWGPHGGWYIAIRGKDASDFRRRLFRSLALPASSGTSTSYDTKITVPRFIWFESKKEETDSGPEPDQQVVVTEDESELSIDIVDVLSECPPESDTLTTNPLRESYRIVLPSLPKQTGDLSMLFIPRIDLVALLKLVHQIQGENSVNSTAAISGLGNEEKISWKRFDSAMSEQSECIADSLSKIFSTFSTA
;
A
#
# COMPACT_ATOMS: atom_id res chain seq x y z
N MET A 1 -6.36 12.09 12.88
CA MET A 1 -7.53 12.87 12.48
C MET A 1 -8.03 12.26 11.19
N GLU A 2 -9.34 12.08 11.11
CA GLU A 2 -10.02 11.52 9.95
C GLU A 2 -10.52 12.67 9.07
N ILE A 3 -10.58 12.46 7.76
CA ILE A 3 -11.23 13.39 6.84
C ILE A 3 -12.70 12.97 6.74
N GLU A 4 -13.61 13.90 7.00
CA GLU A 4 -15.04 13.60 7.05
C GLU A 4 -15.63 13.51 5.62
N PRO A 5 -16.65 12.66 5.39
CA PRO A 5 -17.24 12.48 4.05
C PRO A 5 -17.85 13.74 3.42
N ASP A 6 -18.21 14.72 4.25
CA ASP A 6 -18.85 15.99 3.87
C ASP A 6 -17.87 17.18 3.89
N CYS A 7 -16.55 16.92 3.92
CA CYS A 7 -15.56 17.97 3.82
C CYS A 7 -15.61 18.72 2.47
N ILE A 8 -15.25 20.01 2.50
CA ILE A 8 -15.08 20.82 1.29
C ILE A 8 -13.68 20.57 0.75
N ILE A 9 -13.59 20.05 -0.48
CA ILE A 9 -12.32 19.97 -1.20
C ILE A 9 -11.99 21.34 -1.79
N SER A 10 -10.91 21.95 -1.29
CA SER A 10 -10.41 23.20 -1.84
C SER A 10 -9.76 22.96 -3.21
N SER A 11 -10.09 23.82 -4.17
CA SER A 11 -9.46 23.88 -5.49
C SER A 11 -8.19 24.71 -5.51
N GLU A 12 -7.82 25.33 -4.38
CA GLU A 12 -6.62 26.13 -4.26
C GLU A 12 -5.36 25.26 -4.35
N SER A 13 -4.35 25.77 -5.04
CA SER A 13 -3.05 25.10 -5.10
C SER A 13 -2.39 25.11 -3.73
N PHE A 14 -1.86 23.98 -3.28
CA PHE A 14 -1.08 23.92 -2.04
C PHE A 14 0.12 24.88 -2.01
N ASP A 15 0.63 25.26 -3.18
CA ASP A 15 1.72 26.23 -3.36
C ASP A 15 1.24 27.67 -3.61
N MET A 16 -0.06 27.94 -3.45
CA MET A 16 -0.63 29.29 -3.59
C MET A 16 0.05 30.29 -2.67
N TYR A 17 0.39 29.86 -1.45
CA TYR A 17 1.17 30.64 -0.49
C TYR A 17 2.64 30.21 -0.53
N GLY A 18 3.55 31.15 -0.29
CA GLY A 18 4.97 30.87 -0.18
C GLY A 18 5.30 29.83 0.90
N LEU A 19 6.49 29.23 0.83
CA LEU A 19 6.94 28.25 1.83
C LEU A 19 6.99 28.91 3.21
N ASP A 20 6.10 28.48 4.09
CA ASP A 20 6.18 28.80 5.51
C ASP A 20 7.43 28.17 6.14
N GLU A 21 7.68 28.54 7.40
CA GLU A 21 8.83 28.01 8.14
C GLU A 21 8.79 26.49 8.27
N ARG A 22 7.62 25.90 8.50
CA ARG A 22 7.47 24.46 8.71
C ARG A 22 7.82 23.65 7.47
N ARG A 23 7.35 24.09 6.30
CA ARG A 23 7.64 23.48 4.99
C ARG A 23 9.10 23.68 4.62
N ARG A 24 9.71 24.82 4.95
CA ARG A 24 11.14 25.08 4.73
C ARG A 24 12.01 24.14 5.55
N THR A 25 11.80 24.08 6.87
CA THR A 25 12.55 23.19 7.78
C THR A 25 12.38 21.72 7.40
N SER A 26 11.19 21.32 6.95
CA SER A 26 10.96 19.95 6.48
C SER A 26 11.78 19.60 5.24
N LYS A 27 11.85 20.51 4.26
CA LYS A 27 12.68 20.34 3.06
C LYS A 27 14.18 20.31 3.39
N GLU A 28 14.64 21.19 4.26
CA GLU A 28 16.03 21.23 4.73
C GLU A 28 16.42 19.93 5.43
N ARG A 29 15.54 19.38 6.27
CA ARG A 29 15.79 18.10 6.96
C ARG A 29 15.82 16.92 6.00
N VAL A 30 14.93 16.88 5.00
CA VAL A 30 14.98 15.83 3.97
C VAL A 30 16.25 15.95 3.13
N GLN A 31 16.72 17.18 2.85
CA GLN A 31 17.99 17.40 2.17
C GLN A 31 19.18 16.87 2.99
N ASP A 32 19.23 17.14 4.30
CA ASP A 32 20.24 16.55 5.20
C ASP A 32 20.25 15.02 5.13
N PHE A 33 19.07 14.39 5.12
CA PHE A 33 18.96 12.94 4.97
C PHE A 33 19.51 12.43 3.62
N ILE A 34 19.31 13.18 2.54
CA ILE A 34 19.89 12.87 1.22
C ILE A 34 21.41 12.99 1.30
N ASP A 35 21.93 14.08 1.83
CA ASP A 35 23.36 14.38 1.91
C ASP A 35 24.12 13.35 2.75
N ARG A 36 23.44 12.74 3.74
CA ARG A 36 23.96 11.65 4.58
C ARG A 36 23.79 10.25 3.96
N GLY A 37 23.23 10.14 2.75
CA GLY A 37 23.00 8.86 2.07
C GLY A 37 21.88 8.01 2.67
N LEU A 38 21.05 8.58 3.55
CA LEU A 38 19.97 7.88 4.25
C LEU A 38 18.75 7.63 3.36
N MET A 39 18.75 8.15 2.14
CA MET A 39 17.64 8.03 1.18
C MET A 39 17.92 7.08 0.01
N SER A 40 18.98 6.27 0.10
CA SER A 40 19.25 5.23 -0.91
C SER A 40 18.23 4.08 -0.81
N GLN A 41 18.01 3.38 -1.93
CA GLN A 41 17.07 2.26 -2.02
C GLN A 41 17.32 1.20 -0.94
N VAL A 42 18.58 0.81 -0.74
CA VAL A 42 18.97 -0.23 0.22
C VAL A 42 18.61 0.18 1.65
N VAL A 43 18.92 1.43 2.02
CA VAL A 43 18.65 1.95 3.37
C VAL A 43 17.14 2.09 3.60
N VAL A 44 16.37 2.48 2.57
CA VAL A 44 14.90 2.53 2.65
C VAL A 44 14.31 1.14 2.87
N TYR A 45 14.77 0.11 2.14
CA TYR A 45 14.32 -1.26 2.36
C TYR A 45 14.62 -1.76 3.77
N GLN A 46 15.84 -1.51 4.26
CA GLN A 46 16.23 -1.91 5.61
C GLN A 46 15.28 -1.30 6.65
N ARG A 47 15.12 0.03 6.65
CA ARG A 47 14.23 0.72 7.60
C ARG A 47 12.78 0.25 7.52
N LEU A 48 12.26 0.09 6.31
CA LEU A 48 10.89 -0.41 6.12
C LEU A 48 10.73 -1.82 6.71
N THR A 49 11.71 -2.69 6.52
CA THR A 49 11.67 -4.07 7.02
C THR A 49 11.75 -4.10 8.55
N GLU A 50 12.57 -3.26 9.16
CA GLU A 50 12.67 -3.08 10.61
C GLU A 50 11.34 -2.58 11.20
N GLU A 51 10.78 -1.49 10.66
CA GLU A 51 9.49 -0.93 11.10
C GLU A 51 8.34 -1.95 10.99
N LEU A 52 8.25 -2.66 9.86
CA LEU A 52 7.24 -3.70 9.67
C LEU A 52 7.41 -4.85 10.66
N SER A 53 8.66 -5.26 10.91
CA SER A 53 8.96 -6.32 11.87
C SER A 53 8.52 -5.94 13.29
N GLU A 54 8.84 -4.71 13.72
CA GLU A 54 8.44 -4.18 15.03
C GLU A 54 6.91 -4.07 15.17
N ARG A 55 6.23 -3.64 14.11
CA ARG A 55 4.76 -3.60 14.08
C ARG A 55 4.15 -4.99 14.22
N LEU A 56 4.69 -5.99 13.51
CA LEU A 56 4.15 -7.36 13.56
C LEU A 56 4.37 -7.99 14.94
N ILE A 57 5.56 -7.82 15.52
CA ILE A 57 5.84 -8.23 16.90
C ILE A 57 4.86 -7.56 17.86
N SER A 58 4.65 -6.25 17.70
CA SER A 58 3.75 -5.48 18.56
C SER A 58 2.29 -5.93 18.46
N PHE A 59 1.85 -6.35 17.27
CA PHE A 59 0.51 -6.87 17.05
C PHE A 59 0.30 -8.26 17.67
N LYS A 60 1.34 -9.11 17.71
CA LYS A 60 1.29 -10.50 18.19
C LYS A 60 1.60 -10.67 19.69
N ARG A 61 1.73 -9.56 20.43
CA ARG A 61 2.37 -9.36 21.76
C ARG A 61 2.04 -10.31 22.93
N PHE A 62 1.21 -11.35 22.77
CA PHE A 62 0.88 -12.28 23.86
C PHE A 62 1.20 -13.75 23.60
N ASP A 63 1.27 -14.21 22.34
CA ASP A 63 1.40 -15.66 22.05
C ASP A 63 2.66 -16.05 21.25
N GLN A 64 3.30 -15.12 20.51
CA GLN A 64 4.38 -15.46 19.56
C GLN A 64 5.47 -14.36 19.47
N PRO A 65 6.36 -14.24 20.47
CA PRO A 65 7.45 -13.26 20.43
C PRO A 65 8.51 -13.56 19.34
N ALA A 66 8.56 -14.81 18.85
CA ALA A 66 9.51 -15.27 17.84
C ALA A 66 9.02 -15.09 16.39
N VAL A 67 7.89 -14.40 16.16
CA VAL A 67 7.21 -14.34 14.86
C VAL A 67 8.12 -14.00 13.67
N ILE A 68 9.08 -13.08 13.84
CA ILE A 68 10.02 -12.70 12.79
C ILE A 68 11.07 -13.79 12.54
N GLU A 69 11.55 -14.46 13.59
CA GLU A 69 12.49 -15.56 13.44
C GLU A 69 11.81 -16.79 12.81
N ASP A 70 10.51 -17.00 13.09
CA ASP A 70 9.72 -18.05 12.43
C ASP A 70 9.60 -17.81 10.93
N ILE A 71 9.42 -16.54 10.52
CA ILE A 71 9.41 -16.15 9.10
C ILE A 71 10.79 -16.40 8.47
N ARG A 72 11.88 -16.02 9.14
CA ARG A 72 13.24 -16.30 8.65
C ARG A 72 13.53 -17.80 8.56
N GLN A 73 13.08 -18.59 9.54
CA GLN A 73 13.23 -20.03 9.50
C GLN A 73 12.44 -20.64 8.33
N SER A 74 11.23 -20.13 8.05
CA SER A 74 10.45 -20.50 6.87
C SER A 74 11.20 -20.16 5.58
N PHE A 75 11.81 -18.98 5.47
CA PHE A 75 12.65 -18.62 4.33
C PHE A 75 13.79 -19.63 4.12
N ARG A 76 14.55 -19.96 5.17
CA ARG A 76 15.66 -20.92 5.09
C ARG A 76 15.21 -22.30 4.59
N ARG A 77 13.97 -22.72 4.89
CA ARG A 77 13.38 -23.97 4.37
C ARG A 77 12.98 -23.87 2.90
N LEU A 78 12.72 -22.68 2.38
CA LEU A 78 12.26 -22.42 1.01
C LEU A 78 13.36 -21.90 0.07
N CYS A 79 14.50 -21.53 0.62
CA CYS A 79 15.63 -20.97 -0.10
C CYS A 79 16.28 -22.02 -1.03
N ASP A 80 16.60 -21.60 -2.27
CA ASP A 80 17.47 -22.37 -3.15
C ASP A 80 18.92 -22.24 -2.66
N GLN A 81 19.48 -23.36 -2.19
CA GLN A 81 20.83 -23.44 -1.64
C GLN A 81 21.92 -23.02 -2.63
N LYS A 82 21.64 -22.98 -3.95
CA LYS A 82 22.63 -22.59 -4.96
C LYS A 82 22.81 -21.09 -5.08
N ASN A 83 21.75 -20.31 -4.91
CA ASN A 83 21.77 -18.86 -5.16
C ASN A 83 21.36 -18.02 -3.94
N GLY A 84 20.85 -18.64 -2.87
CA GLY A 84 20.48 -17.94 -1.64
C GLY A 84 19.13 -17.22 -1.70
N TYR A 85 18.36 -17.37 -2.79
CA TYR A 85 17.07 -16.73 -2.98
C TYR A 85 15.89 -17.68 -2.77
N LEU A 86 14.69 -17.13 -2.57
CA LEU A 86 13.46 -17.90 -2.45
C LEU A 86 13.23 -18.77 -3.70
N SER A 87 13.09 -20.09 -3.51
CA SER A 87 12.77 -21.00 -4.61
C SER A 87 11.28 -20.96 -4.93
N LYS A 88 10.92 -20.52 -6.14
CA LYS A 88 9.53 -20.55 -6.64
C LYS A 88 8.90 -21.93 -6.50
N ALA A 89 9.61 -22.98 -6.93
CA ALA A 89 9.10 -24.35 -6.87
C ALA A 89 8.85 -24.83 -5.43
N MET A 90 9.74 -24.50 -4.49
CA MET A 90 9.55 -24.89 -3.09
C MET A 90 8.43 -24.09 -2.43
N PHE A 91 8.33 -22.80 -2.73
CA PHE A 91 7.24 -21.94 -2.27
C PHE A 91 5.90 -22.47 -2.77
N GLU A 92 5.76 -22.71 -4.07
CA GLU A 92 4.52 -23.18 -4.68
C GLU A 92 4.08 -24.53 -4.09
N ARG A 93 5.03 -25.45 -3.87
CA ARG A 93 4.74 -26.74 -3.22
C ARG A 93 4.23 -26.56 -1.80
N LEU A 94 4.93 -25.79 -0.96
CA LEU A 94 4.52 -25.58 0.43
C LEU A 94 3.16 -24.89 0.51
N VAL A 95 2.93 -23.88 -0.33
CA VAL A 95 1.63 -23.20 -0.41
C VAL A 95 0.54 -24.18 -0.85
N ALA A 96 0.78 -25.03 -1.84
CA ALA A 96 -0.20 -26.05 -2.25
C ALA A 96 -0.55 -27.00 -1.10
N GLU A 97 0.44 -27.47 -0.34
CA GLU A 97 0.23 -28.30 0.85
C GLU A 97 -0.65 -27.59 1.88
N ARG A 98 -0.37 -26.31 2.18
CA ARG A 98 -1.17 -25.50 3.11
C ARG A 98 -2.58 -25.25 2.60
N LEU A 99 -2.75 -24.99 1.30
CA LEU A 99 -4.07 -24.80 0.70
C LEU A 99 -4.92 -26.06 0.83
N SER A 100 -4.34 -27.26 0.68
CA SER A 100 -5.04 -28.51 0.93
C SER A 100 -5.49 -28.66 2.39
N GLU A 101 -4.73 -28.17 3.38
CA GLU A 101 -5.16 -28.12 4.79
C GLU A 101 -6.41 -27.23 4.98
N PHE A 102 -6.55 -26.17 4.18
CA PHE A 102 -7.74 -25.31 4.12
C PHE A 102 -8.87 -25.89 3.25
N GLY A 103 -8.75 -27.11 2.73
CA GLY A 103 -9.75 -27.73 1.84
C GLY A 103 -9.76 -27.16 0.42
N VAL A 104 -8.75 -26.38 0.03
CA VAL A 104 -8.61 -25.79 -1.30
C VAL A 104 -7.90 -26.78 -2.23
N ASN A 105 -8.67 -27.61 -2.93
CA ASN A 105 -8.11 -28.65 -3.83
C ASN A 105 -8.29 -28.35 -5.34
N GLU A 106 -9.06 -27.32 -5.71
CA GLU A 106 -9.48 -27.07 -7.10
C GLU A 106 -8.80 -25.85 -7.76
N SER A 107 -7.76 -25.28 -7.16
CA SER A 107 -7.09 -24.07 -7.67
C SER A 107 -5.61 -24.33 -8.00
N PRO A 108 -5.29 -25.08 -9.08
CA PRO A 108 -3.91 -25.46 -9.40
C PRO A 108 -2.99 -24.26 -9.67
N ASN A 109 -3.55 -23.12 -10.08
CA ASN A 109 -2.79 -21.89 -10.35
C ASN A 109 -2.62 -20.99 -9.11
N ALA A 110 -3.32 -21.27 -8.00
CA ALA A 110 -3.25 -20.44 -6.80
C ALA A 110 -1.83 -20.26 -6.24
N PRO A 111 -0.99 -21.31 -6.13
CA PRO A 111 0.37 -21.15 -5.61
C PRO A 111 1.22 -20.18 -6.44
N ALA A 112 1.12 -20.26 -7.77
CA ALA A 112 1.84 -19.37 -8.68
C ALA A 112 1.36 -17.91 -8.55
N LEU A 113 0.05 -17.69 -8.39
CA LEU A 113 -0.51 -16.36 -8.14
C LEU A 113 -0.03 -15.78 -6.80
N LEU A 114 -0.03 -16.60 -5.75
CA LEU A 114 0.46 -16.20 -4.43
C LEU A 114 1.96 -15.89 -4.45
N PHE A 115 2.75 -16.59 -5.29
CA PHE A 115 4.14 -16.26 -5.51
C PHE A 115 4.32 -14.88 -6.17
N LYS A 116 3.51 -14.54 -7.18
CA LYS A 116 3.53 -13.19 -7.80
C LYS A 116 3.18 -12.10 -6.78
N VAL A 117 2.16 -12.33 -5.95
CA VAL A 117 1.79 -11.43 -4.85
C VAL A 117 2.97 -11.27 -3.89
N CYS A 118 3.58 -12.37 -3.43
CA CYS A 118 4.74 -12.37 -2.55
C CYS A 118 5.91 -11.58 -3.15
N SER A 119 6.29 -11.87 -4.39
CA SER A 119 7.38 -11.20 -5.11
C SER A 119 7.15 -9.69 -5.20
N SER A 120 5.95 -9.27 -5.61
CA SER A 120 5.63 -7.84 -5.68
C SER A 120 5.73 -7.13 -4.32
N HIS A 121 5.36 -7.78 -3.22
CA HIS A 121 5.47 -7.20 -1.89
C HIS A 121 6.91 -7.24 -1.35
N ALA A 122 7.72 -8.20 -1.79
CA ALA A 122 9.15 -8.26 -1.46
C ALA A 122 9.91 -7.06 -2.02
N PHE A 123 9.54 -6.54 -3.19
CA PHE A 123 10.19 -5.34 -3.77
C PHE A 123 9.51 -4.02 -3.40
N TYR A 124 8.39 -4.02 -2.67
CA TYR A 124 7.71 -2.79 -2.26
C TYR A 124 8.63 -1.87 -1.42
N PRO A 125 8.69 -0.54 -1.70
CA PRO A 125 7.86 0.24 -2.64
C PRO A 125 8.43 0.38 -4.06
N PHE A 126 9.62 -0.15 -4.32
CA PHE A 126 10.32 0.03 -5.60
C PHE A 126 9.94 -1.07 -6.61
N PRO A 127 10.17 -0.86 -7.91
CA PRO A 127 10.14 -1.96 -8.85
C PRO A 127 11.32 -2.93 -8.59
N PRO A 128 11.17 -4.23 -8.91
CA PRO A 128 12.31 -5.14 -8.97
C PRO A 128 13.35 -4.65 -9.99
N SER A 129 14.62 -4.94 -9.73
CA SER A 129 15.74 -4.58 -10.62
C SER A 129 15.69 -5.27 -11.99
N HIS A 130 14.93 -6.35 -12.09
CA HIS A 130 14.70 -7.11 -13.32
C HIS A 130 13.25 -6.94 -13.79
N ILE A 131 13.06 -6.82 -15.10
CA ILE A 131 11.74 -6.63 -15.74
C ILE A 131 10.81 -7.82 -15.44
N ASP A 132 11.37 -9.02 -15.25
CA ASP A 132 10.63 -10.21 -14.86
C ASP A 132 10.64 -10.42 -13.33
N LEU A 133 9.51 -10.10 -12.69
CA LEU A 133 9.24 -10.35 -11.26
C LEU A 133 9.50 -11.80 -10.81
N GLU A 134 9.38 -12.76 -11.74
CA GLU A 134 9.62 -14.18 -11.47
C GLU A 134 11.11 -14.57 -11.50
N GLN A 135 11.97 -13.71 -12.05
CA GLN A 135 13.42 -13.90 -12.10
C GLN A 135 14.16 -13.04 -11.07
N ALA A 136 13.49 -12.04 -10.49
CA ALA A 136 14.06 -11.22 -9.42
C ALA A 136 14.24 -12.09 -8.15
N GLY A 137 15.49 -12.30 -7.74
CA GLY A 137 15.82 -13.08 -6.55
C GLY A 137 15.30 -12.40 -5.28
N ILE A 138 14.40 -13.09 -4.55
CA ILE A 138 13.89 -12.63 -3.26
C ILE A 138 14.81 -13.16 -2.16
N ASP A 139 15.46 -12.26 -1.43
CA ASP A 139 16.31 -12.59 -0.28
C ASP A 139 15.49 -12.72 1.02
N GLU A 140 16.16 -13.05 2.14
CA GLU A 140 15.49 -13.25 3.44
C GLU A 140 14.73 -11.99 3.88
N ASP A 141 15.34 -10.81 3.77
CA ASP A 141 14.72 -9.54 4.15
C ASP A 141 13.54 -9.18 3.23
N GLY A 142 13.66 -9.44 1.92
CA GLY A 142 12.56 -9.32 0.97
C GLY A 142 11.38 -10.21 1.32
N PHE A 143 11.65 -11.45 1.72
CA PHE A 143 10.60 -12.37 2.17
C PHE A 143 9.95 -11.89 3.48
N VAL A 144 10.75 -11.47 4.48
CA VAL A 144 10.23 -10.91 5.74
C VAL A 144 9.33 -9.71 5.48
N ARG A 145 9.78 -8.78 4.65
CA ARG A 145 9.00 -7.59 4.25
C ARG A 145 7.69 -7.97 3.58
N ALA A 146 7.72 -8.92 2.64
CA ALA A 146 6.53 -9.39 1.95
C ALA A 146 5.51 -10.00 2.92
N VAL A 147 5.95 -10.93 3.77
CA VAL A 147 5.10 -11.57 4.77
C VAL A 147 4.52 -10.53 5.72
N CYS A 148 5.35 -9.63 6.27
CA CYS A 148 4.86 -8.59 7.19
C CYS A 148 3.78 -7.72 6.54
N LEU A 149 4.00 -7.22 5.32
CA LEU A 149 3.00 -6.41 4.60
C LEU A 149 1.68 -7.15 4.36
N LEU A 150 1.76 -8.45 4.06
CA LEU A 150 0.59 -9.29 3.77
C LEU A 150 -0.15 -9.71 5.06
N THR A 151 0.55 -9.83 6.19
CA THR A 151 -0.03 -10.23 7.48
C THR A 151 -0.52 -9.06 8.34
N LEU A 152 0.10 -7.88 8.23
CA LEU A 152 -0.22 -6.68 9.03
C LEU A 152 -1.53 -6.00 8.61
N SER A 153 -2.56 -6.76 8.23
CA SER A 153 -3.87 -6.19 7.89
C SER A 153 -4.76 -6.06 9.13
N PRO A 154 -5.07 -4.84 9.60
CA PRO A 154 -6.31 -4.63 10.34
C PRO A 154 -6.95 -3.25 10.09
N VAL A 155 -7.30 -2.90 8.85
CA VAL A 155 -8.14 -1.70 8.59
C VAL A 155 -9.40 -2.16 7.88
N GLN A 156 -10.56 -1.68 8.32
CA GLN A 156 -11.81 -1.80 7.57
C GLN A 156 -11.60 -1.13 6.20
N ARG A 157 -11.74 -1.90 5.12
CA ARG A 157 -11.56 -1.52 3.71
C ARG A 157 -12.90 -1.33 2.99
N HIS A 158 -13.98 -1.06 3.72
CA HIS A 158 -15.30 -0.78 3.16
C HIS A 158 -15.37 0.58 2.44
N GLY A 159 -16.10 0.63 1.32
CA GLY A 159 -16.59 1.86 0.69
C GLY A 159 -15.66 2.53 -0.34
N THR A 160 -16.26 3.39 -1.15
CA THR A 160 -15.58 4.39 -2.01
C THR A 160 -15.33 5.71 -1.27
N GLN A 161 -15.93 5.87 -0.09
CA GLN A 161 -15.74 7.01 0.81
C GLN A 161 -14.77 6.60 1.89
N VAL A 162 -13.77 7.46 2.12
CA VAL A 162 -12.67 7.28 3.08
C VAL A 162 -13.24 7.11 4.50
N PRO A 163 -13.30 5.89 5.07
CA PRO A 163 -13.58 5.74 6.48
C PRO A 163 -12.24 5.87 7.20
N GLY A 164 -12.06 6.98 7.89
CA GLY A 164 -11.06 7.09 8.94
C GLY A 164 -9.62 6.77 8.59
N THR A 165 -9.12 7.31 7.48
CA THR A 165 -7.69 7.34 7.26
C THR A 165 -7.04 8.17 8.38
N VAL A 166 -6.43 7.50 9.37
CA VAL A 166 -5.78 8.21 10.49
C VAL A 166 -4.51 8.87 9.96
N HIS A 167 -4.64 10.15 9.61
CA HIS A 167 -3.49 10.98 9.25
C HIS A 167 -2.69 11.34 10.50
N ARG A 168 -1.36 11.37 10.36
CA ARG A 168 -0.49 12.06 11.31
C ARG A 168 -0.35 13.50 10.86
N TYR A 169 -0.57 14.44 11.77
CA TYR A 169 -0.63 15.86 11.47
C TYR A 169 0.35 16.70 12.29
N SER A 170 0.63 17.88 11.77
CA SER A 170 1.36 18.95 12.46
C SER A 170 0.54 20.22 12.40
N SER A 171 0.22 20.83 13.54
CA SER A 171 -0.46 22.13 13.55
C SER A 171 0.47 23.22 13.03
N ALA A 172 -0.04 24.07 12.15
CA ALA A 172 0.65 25.24 11.60
C ALA A 172 -0.33 26.10 10.78
N ASN A 173 0.19 27.12 10.11
CA ASN A 173 -0.59 27.99 9.24
C ASN A 173 -0.25 27.72 7.77
N TRP A 174 -1.27 27.61 6.93
CA TRP A 174 -1.13 27.65 5.49
C TRP A 174 -1.70 28.99 4.99
N GLY A 175 -0.79 29.96 4.76
CA GLY A 175 -1.20 31.34 4.48
C GLY A 175 -2.00 31.93 5.65
N PRO A 176 -3.23 32.46 5.43
CA PRO A 176 -4.08 32.98 6.48
C PRO A 176 -4.83 31.88 7.27
N HIS A 177 -4.77 30.62 6.83
CA HIS A 177 -5.53 29.53 7.41
C HIS A 177 -4.74 28.83 8.51
N GLY A 178 -5.22 28.88 9.76
CA GLY A 178 -4.69 28.07 10.85
C GLY A 178 -5.30 26.65 10.81
N GLY A 179 -4.46 25.63 10.88
CA GLY A 179 -4.92 24.25 10.71
C GLY A 179 -3.80 23.22 10.86
N TRP A 180 -3.86 22.17 10.05
CA TRP A 180 -3.00 20.98 10.18
C TRP A 180 -2.44 20.52 8.84
N TYR A 181 -1.12 20.44 8.74
CA TYR A 181 -0.44 19.76 7.64
C TYR A 181 -0.48 18.25 7.80
N ILE A 182 -0.57 17.53 6.68
CA ILE A 182 -0.49 16.07 6.64
C ILE A 182 0.98 15.62 6.61
N ALA A 183 1.45 15.06 7.73
CA ALA A 183 2.80 14.50 7.86
C ALA A 183 2.88 13.06 7.35
N ILE A 184 1.81 12.28 7.51
CA ILE A 184 1.65 10.94 6.94
C ILE A 184 0.26 10.84 6.32
N ARG A 185 0.21 10.43 5.05
CA ARG A 185 -1.03 10.05 4.38
C ARG A 185 -1.40 8.67 4.88
N GLY A 186 -2.56 8.50 5.51
CA GLY A 186 -2.97 7.14 5.79
C GLY A 186 -3.39 6.45 4.48
N LYS A 187 -3.25 5.14 4.47
CA LYS A 187 -3.52 4.28 3.31
C LYS A 187 -4.93 3.72 3.41
N ASP A 188 -5.62 3.64 2.29
CA ASP A 188 -7.01 3.15 2.22
C ASP A 188 -7.15 1.82 1.46
N ALA A 189 -8.39 1.42 1.22
CA ALA A 189 -8.73 0.24 0.44
C ALA A 189 -8.25 0.32 -1.02
N SER A 190 -8.27 1.52 -1.61
CA SER A 190 -7.83 1.76 -2.99
C SER A 190 -6.33 1.53 -3.12
N ASP A 191 -5.54 1.97 -2.14
CA ASP A 191 -4.11 1.70 -2.10
C ASP A 191 -3.78 0.21 -2.06
N PHE A 192 -4.54 -0.56 -1.28
CA PHE A 192 -4.40 -2.01 -1.27
C PHE A 192 -4.75 -2.61 -2.63
N ARG A 193 -5.91 -2.26 -3.20
CA ARG A 193 -6.34 -2.77 -4.50
C ARG A 193 -5.34 -2.44 -5.59
N ARG A 194 -4.75 -1.26 -5.55
CA ARG A 194 -3.71 -0.80 -6.48
C ARG A 194 -2.45 -1.66 -6.41
N ARG A 195 -1.94 -1.91 -5.19
CA ARG A 195 -0.79 -2.81 -4.99
C ARG A 195 -1.10 -4.23 -5.42
N LEU A 196 -2.29 -4.74 -5.07
CA LEU A 196 -2.74 -6.07 -5.49
C LEU A 196 -2.85 -6.16 -7.02
N PHE A 197 -3.41 -5.14 -7.67
CA PHE A 197 -3.52 -5.08 -9.11
C PHE A 197 -2.15 -5.14 -9.77
N ARG A 198 -1.21 -4.29 -9.32
CA ARG A 198 0.18 -4.31 -9.79
C ARG A 198 0.86 -5.66 -9.61
N SER A 199 0.58 -6.37 -8.52
CA SER A 199 1.19 -7.67 -8.26
C SER A 199 0.76 -8.78 -9.24
N LEU A 200 -0.36 -8.59 -9.94
CA LEU A 200 -0.94 -9.57 -10.86
C LEU A 200 -0.94 -9.11 -12.31
N ALA A 201 -0.72 -7.82 -12.55
CA ALA A 201 -0.87 -7.24 -13.87
C ALA A 201 0.32 -7.49 -14.78
N LEU A 202 0.04 -7.51 -16.08
CA LEU A 202 1.00 -7.62 -17.17
C LEU A 202 0.93 -6.35 -18.04
N PRO A 203 2.03 -5.96 -18.70
CA PRO A 203 2.03 -4.83 -19.62
C PRO A 203 1.18 -5.14 -20.86
N ALA A 204 0.36 -4.18 -21.27
CA ALA A 204 -0.34 -4.25 -22.55
C ALA A 204 0.66 -4.13 -23.71
N SER A 205 0.80 -5.19 -24.52
CA SER A 205 1.76 -5.29 -25.63
C SER A 205 1.50 -4.35 -26.82
N SER A 206 0.46 -3.50 -26.77
CA SER A 206 0.13 -2.57 -27.85
C SER A 206 -0.58 -1.34 -27.30
N GLY A 207 0.13 -0.23 -27.21
CA GLY A 207 -0.45 1.09 -26.95
C GLY A 207 0.60 2.16 -27.13
N THR A 208 0.42 3.04 -28.12
CA THR A 208 1.08 4.35 -28.12
C THR A 208 0.94 4.95 -26.74
N SER A 209 2.06 5.32 -26.12
CA SER A 209 2.11 6.08 -24.86
C SER A 209 1.16 7.26 -24.96
N THR A 210 -0.04 7.10 -24.42
CA THR A 210 -0.87 8.24 -24.08
C THR A 210 -0.26 8.77 -22.80
N SER A 211 0.04 10.06 -22.76
CA SER A 211 0.76 10.73 -21.66
C SER A 211 -0.06 10.84 -20.37
N TYR A 212 -1.03 9.94 -20.16
CA TYR A 212 -1.90 9.93 -18.99
C TYR A 212 -1.23 9.12 -17.89
N ASP A 213 -0.58 9.84 -16.98
CA ASP A 213 -0.14 9.34 -15.68
C ASP A 213 -1.36 9.33 -14.75
N THR A 214 -1.74 8.16 -14.26
CA THR A 214 -2.85 7.99 -13.32
C THR A 214 -2.55 8.81 -12.07
N LYS A 215 -3.53 9.66 -11.70
CA LYS A 215 -3.40 10.58 -10.57
C LYS A 215 -4.16 10.06 -9.36
N ILE A 216 -3.55 10.23 -8.20
CA ILE A 216 -4.15 9.95 -6.90
C ILE A 216 -4.25 11.28 -6.15
N THR A 217 -5.45 11.63 -5.73
CA THR A 217 -5.70 12.84 -4.96
C THR A 217 -5.22 12.66 -3.52
N VAL A 218 -4.29 13.50 -3.08
CA VAL A 218 -3.64 13.41 -1.77
C VAL A 218 -3.95 14.65 -0.93
N PRO A 219 -4.45 14.50 0.32
CA PRO A 219 -4.64 15.63 1.21
C PRO A 219 -3.30 16.21 1.68
N ARG A 220 -3.23 17.54 1.79
CA ARG A 220 -2.04 18.31 2.17
C ARG A 220 -2.22 19.08 3.45
N PHE A 221 -3.37 19.72 3.59
CA PHE A 221 -3.68 20.60 4.70
C PHE A 221 -5.18 20.57 4.98
N ILE A 222 -5.53 20.69 6.26
CA ILE A 222 -6.91 20.67 6.75
C ILE A 222 -7.09 21.87 7.67
N TRP A 223 -8.19 22.60 7.53
CA TRP A 223 -8.66 23.56 8.54
C TRP A 223 -10.17 23.45 8.73
N PHE A 224 -10.66 24.10 9.78
CA PHE A 224 -12.07 24.23 10.06
C PHE A 224 -12.50 25.67 9.80
N GLU A 225 -13.52 25.85 8.97
CA GLU A 225 -14.16 27.13 8.76
C GLU A 225 -15.39 27.21 9.65
N SER A 226 -15.38 28.16 10.58
CA SER A 226 -16.55 28.47 11.38
C SER A 226 -17.64 29.03 10.47
N LYS A 227 -18.75 28.29 10.32
CA LYS A 227 -19.92 28.82 9.63
C LYS A 227 -20.41 30.03 10.42
N LYS A 228 -20.43 31.20 9.78
CA LYS A 228 -21.06 32.39 10.37
C LYS A 228 -22.56 32.12 10.45
N GLU A 229 -23.09 31.94 11.66
CA GLU A 229 -24.53 31.78 11.87
C GLU A 229 -25.30 33.09 11.68
N GLU A 230 -26.41 33.01 10.94
CA GLU A 230 -27.59 33.84 11.16
C GLU A 230 -28.85 32.97 11.09
N THR A 231 -29.03 32.01 11.99
CA THR A 231 -30.36 31.48 12.32
C THR A 231 -30.40 30.88 13.73
N ASP A 232 -31.53 31.03 14.42
CA ASP A 232 -31.85 30.65 15.82
C ASP A 232 -31.69 29.15 16.19
N SER A 233 -31.01 28.35 15.37
CA SER A 233 -30.95 26.89 15.47
C SER A 233 -29.67 26.34 16.09
N GLY A 234 -28.97 27.08 16.97
CA GLY A 234 -27.82 26.59 17.75
C GLY A 234 -26.56 26.26 16.91
N PRO A 235 -25.37 26.20 17.55
CA PRO A 235 -24.07 26.16 16.87
C PRO A 235 -24.00 25.03 15.83
N GLU A 236 -24.05 25.37 14.55
CA GLU A 236 -23.69 24.43 13.48
C GLU A 236 -22.23 24.00 13.63
N PRO A 237 -21.90 22.71 13.37
CA PRO A 237 -20.53 22.23 13.45
C PRO A 237 -19.63 22.97 12.44
N ASP A 238 -18.38 23.24 12.84
CA ASP A 238 -17.39 23.84 11.95
C ASP A 238 -17.21 22.98 10.69
N GLN A 239 -17.17 23.62 9.52
CA GLN A 239 -17.04 22.92 8.25
C GLN A 239 -15.57 22.58 7.99
N GLN A 240 -15.26 21.31 7.79
CA GLN A 240 -13.90 20.89 7.42
C GLN A 240 -13.60 21.27 5.96
N VAL A 241 -12.47 21.92 5.73
CA VAL A 241 -11.93 22.21 4.39
C VAL A 241 -10.58 21.52 4.22
N VAL A 242 -10.40 20.85 3.08
CA VAL A 242 -9.20 20.05 2.78
C VAL A 242 -8.56 20.53 1.49
N VAL A 243 -7.30 20.94 1.56
CA VAL A 243 -6.47 21.18 0.36
C VAL A 243 -5.89 19.85 -0.09
N THR A 244 -6.08 19.54 -1.36
CA THR A 244 -5.60 18.31 -1.98
C THR A 244 -4.68 18.60 -3.16
N GLU A 245 -3.86 17.62 -3.53
CA GLU A 245 -3.01 17.68 -4.72
C GLU A 245 -2.96 16.32 -5.39
N ASP A 246 -3.01 16.32 -6.72
CA ASP A 246 -2.89 15.10 -7.51
C ASP A 246 -1.43 14.66 -7.64
N GLU A 247 -1.13 13.46 -7.13
CA GLU A 247 0.17 12.80 -7.26
C GLU A 247 0.18 11.70 -8.30
N SER A 248 1.35 11.46 -8.90
CA SER A 248 1.57 10.31 -9.78
C SER A 248 1.49 9.01 -9.00
N GLU A 249 0.67 8.10 -9.50
CA GLU A 249 0.55 6.75 -8.98
C GLU A 249 1.89 5.99 -8.97
N LEU A 250 2.80 6.30 -9.90
CA LEU A 250 4.09 5.63 -10.04
C LEU A 250 5.07 5.89 -8.89
N SER A 251 4.78 6.89 -8.04
CA SER A 251 5.68 7.36 -6.99
C SER A 251 5.03 7.53 -5.62
N ILE A 252 3.70 7.44 -5.54
CA ILE A 252 2.97 7.70 -4.30
C ILE A 252 3.41 6.77 -3.16
N ASP A 253 3.62 5.48 -3.44
CA ASP A 253 4.05 4.50 -2.44
C ASP A 253 5.46 4.81 -1.91
N ILE A 254 6.35 5.35 -2.74
CA ILE A 254 7.70 5.73 -2.32
C ILE A 254 7.61 6.88 -1.33
N VAL A 255 6.83 7.92 -1.65
CA VAL A 255 6.64 9.08 -0.76
C VAL A 255 5.98 8.65 0.56
N ASP A 256 4.98 7.77 0.50
CA ASP A 256 4.32 7.23 1.69
C ASP A 256 5.33 6.50 2.58
N VAL A 257 6.10 5.55 2.04
CA VAL A 257 7.12 4.80 2.80
C VAL A 257 8.17 5.73 3.40
N LEU A 258 8.66 6.72 2.65
CA LEU A 258 9.64 7.67 3.16
C LEU A 258 9.11 8.51 4.33
N SER A 259 7.82 8.88 4.28
CA SER A 259 7.17 9.64 5.36
C SER A 259 6.78 8.79 6.57
N GLU A 260 6.42 7.53 6.34
CA GLU A 260 6.07 6.56 7.38
C GLU A 260 7.29 6.06 8.14
N CYS A 261 8.43 5.90 7.43
CA CYS A 261 9.68 5.34 7.94
C CYS A 261 10.85 6.34 7.76
N PRO A 262 10.79 7.54 8.37
CA PRO A 262 11.85 8.52 8.26
C PRO A 262 13.15 7.99 8.89
N PRO A 263 14.33 8.41 8.41
CA PRO A 263 15.62 7.99 8.98
C PRO A 263 15.77 8.27 10.47
N GLU A 264 15.17 9.37 10.93
CA GLU A 264 15.14 9.77 12.31
C GLU A 264 13.68 9.97 12.71
N SER A 265 13.21 9.14 13.64
CA SER A 265 11.92 9.30 14.29
C SER A 265 12.14 10.08 15.58
N ASP A 266 11.72 11.34 15.59
CA ASP A 266 11.72 12.13 16.81
C ASP A 266 10.27 12.54 17.11
N THR A 267 9.78 12.05 18.24
CA THR A 267 8.44 12.36 18.73
C THR A 267 8.32 13.81 19.18
N LEU A 268 9.43 14.51 19.42
CA LEU A 268 9.51 15.90 19.85
C LEU A 268 9.78 16.84 18.66
N THR A 269 10.69 16.49 17.74
CA THR A 269 10.93 17.24 16.49
C THR A 269 10.10 16.66 15.35
N THR A 270 8.83 17.05 15.29
CA THR A 270 7.88 16.82 14.18
C THR A 270 8.54 16.37 12.87
N ASN A 271 8.50 15.05 12.58
CA ASN A 271 9.04 14.43 11.37
C ASN A 271 8.75 15.28 10.12
N PRO A 272 9.64 15.34 9.11
CA PRO A 272 9.39 16.15 7.91
C PRO A 272 8.02 15.87 7.30
N LEU A 273 7.37 16.93 6.81
CA LEU A 273 6.08 16.80 6.13
C LEU A 273 6.20 15.90 4.89
N ARG A 274 5.14 15.15 4.58
CA ARG A 274 5.14 14.11 3.54
C ARG A 274 5.58 14.64 2.18
N GLU A 275 5.11 15.82 1.79
CA GLU A 275 5.44 16.43 0.51
C GLU A 275 6.93 16.77 0.38
N SER A 276 7.65 16.96 1.49
CA SER A 276 9.07 17.30 1.47
C SER A 276 9.92 16.15 0.92
N TYR A 277 9.46 14.90 1.07
CA TYR A 277 10.13 13.72 0.51
C TYR A 277 10.08 13.64 -1.02
N ARG A 278 9.28 14.48 -1.71
CA ARG A 278 9.25 14.53 -3.17
C ARG A 278 10.61 14.90 -3.78
N ILE A 279 11.46 15.62 -3.04
CA ILE A 279 12.83 15.96 -3.46
C ILE A 279 13.72 14.72 -3.64
N VAL A 280 13.38 13.60 -2.99
CA VAL A 280 14.10 12.32 -3.10
C VAL A 280 13.73 11.55 -4.37
N LEU A 281 12.55 11.79 -4.94
CA LEU A 281 12.02 10.98 -6.05
C LEU A 281 12.93 10.91 -7.29
N PRO A 282 13.66 11.96 -7.70
CA PRO A 282 14.57 11.87 -8.84
C PRO A 282 15.73 10.87 -8.66
N SER A 283 16.13 10.57 -7.42
CA SER A 283 17.24 9.67 -7.11
C SER A 283 16.82 8.22 -6.82
N LEU A 284 15.53 7.92 -6.87
CA LEU A 284 15.00 6.59 -6.53
C LEU A 284 14.40 5.88 -7.75
N PRO A 285 14.46 4.53 -7.82
CA PRO A 285 13.76 3.77 -8.84
C PRO A 285 12.25 4.02 -8.75
N LYS A 286 11.58 4.17 -9.89
CA LYS A 286 10.13 4.40 -9.96
C LYS A 286 9.46 3.26 -10.70
N GLN A 287 8.20 3.00 -10.37
CA GLN A 287 7.38 2.04 -11.10
C GLN A 287 7.37 2.38 -12.60
N THR A 288 7.47 1.35 -13.43
CA THR A 288 7.35 1.46 -14.89
C THR A 288 5.96 1.00 -15.31
N GLY A 289 5.33 1.72 -16.24
CA GLY A 289 3.98 1.41 -16.72
C GLY A 289 2.90 1.93 -15.79
N ASP A 290 2.15 2.91 -16.30
CA ASP A 290 0.96 3.44 -15.62
C ASP A 290 -0.12 2.36 -15.48
N LEU A 291 -1.01 2.49 -14.48
CA LEU A 291 -2.14 1.56 -14.30
C LEU A 291 -3.00 1.41 -15.56
N SER A 292 -3.13 2.46 -16.38
CA SER A 292 -3.85 2.42 -17.66
C SER A 292 -3.18 1.54 -18.72
N MET A 293 -1.89 1.24 -18.57
CA MET A 293 -1.08 0.42 -19.49
C MET A 293 -0.96 -1.04 -19.03
N LEU A 294 -1.61 -1.37 -17.91
CA LEU A 294 -1.55 -2.67 -17.26
C LEU A 294 -2.91 -3.37 -17.34
N PHE A 295 -2.88 -4.70 -17.39
CA PHE A 295 -4.09 -5.53 -17.31
C PHE A 295 -3.84 -6.82 -16.53
N ILE A 296 -4.88 -7.36 -15.92
CA ILE A 296 -4.85 -8.69 -15.29
C ILE A 296 -5.56 -9.69 -16.22
N PRO A 297 -4.96 -10.85 -16.54
CA PRO A 297 -5.67 -11.94 -17.20
C PRO A 297 -6.89 -12.36 -16.37
N ARG A 298 -8.09 -12.42 -16.98
CA ARG A 298 -9.33 -12.79 -16.29
C ARG A 298 -9.20 -14.13 -15.56
N ILE A 299 -8.48 -15.08 -16.15
CA ILE A 299 -8.24 -16.40 -15.55
C ILE A 299 -7.52 -16.30 -14.19
N ASP A 300 -6.55 -15.41 -14.07
CA ASP A 300 -5.78 -15.18 -12.84
C ASP A 300 -6.66 -14.54 -11.77
N LEU A 301 -7.47 -13.55 -12.14
CA LEU A 301 -8.39 -12.88 -11.22
C LEU A 301 -9.50 -13.80 -10.72
N VAL A 302 -10.08 -14.63 -11.62
CA VAL A 302 -11.09 -15.63 -11.23
C VAL A 302 -10.48 -16.68 -10.31
N ALA A 303 -9.25 -17.12 -10.55
CA ALA A 303 -8.56 -18.07 -9.69
C ALA A 303 -8.30 -17.48 -8.29
N LEU A 304 -7.91 -16.20 -8.20
CA LEU A 304 -7.79 -15.50 -6.92
C LEU A 304 -9.12 -15.42 -6.17
N LEU A 305 -10.21 -15.05 -6.85
CA LEU A 305 -11.53 -14.94 -6.22
C LEU A 305 -12.05 -16.29 -5.73
N LYS A 306 -11.83 -17.36 -6.51
CA LYS A 306 -12.16 -18.73 -6.08
C LYS A 306 -11.36 -19.15 -4.84
N LEU A 307 -10.07 -18.84 -4.82
CA LEU A 307 -9.20 -19.09 -3.67
C LEU A 307 -9.72 -18.34 -2.42
N VAL A 308 -10.04 -17.06 -2.55
CA VAL A 308 -10.59 -16.24 -1.46
C VAL A 308 -11.91 -16.81 -0.95
N HIS A 309 -12.82 -17.19 -1.85
CA HIS A 309 -14.09 -17.82 -1.51
C HIS A 309 -13.89 -19.13 -0.71
N GLN A 310 -13.00 -20.00 -1.17
CA GLN A 310 -12.71 -21.28 -0.50
C GLN A 310 -12.11 -21.09 0.90
N ILE A 311 -11.26 -20.09 1.11
CA ILE A 311 -10.65 -19.79 2.42
C ILE A 311 -11.64 -19.15 3.40
N GLN A 312 -12.60 -18.36 2.90
CA GLN A 312 -13.61 -17.70 3.75
C GLN A 312 -14.80 -18.62 4.07
N GLY A 313 -15.06 -19.66 3.27
CA GLY A 313 -16.18 -20.56 3.47
C GLY A 313 -17.54 -19.83 3.38
N GLU A 314 -18.48 -20.18 4.27
CA GLU A 314 -19.85 -19.62 4.30
C GLU A 314 -19.90 -18.10 4.54
N ASN A 315 -18.82 -17.50 5.05
CA ASN A 315 -18.74 -16.05 5.29
C ASN A 315 -18.42 -15.22 4.03
N SER A 316 -18.23 -15.87 2.87
CA SER A 316 -17.85 -15.14 1.67
C SER A 316 -18.99 -14.24 1.17
N VAL A 317 -18.75 -12.93 1.13
CA VAL A 317 -19.56 -12.04 0.32
C VAL A 317 -19.43 -12.45 -1.14
N ASN A 318 -20.54 -12.34 -1.86
CA ASN A 318 -20.88 -12.67 -3.25
C ASN A 318 -19.73 -12.70 -4.29
N SER A 319 -18.73 -13.59 -4.13
CA SER A 319 -17.60 -13.74 -5.06
C SER A 319 -18.09 -14.08 -6.47
N THR A 320 -19.25 -14.75 -6.57
CA THR A 320 -19.99 -14.99 -7.81
C THR A 320 -20.45 -13.69 -8.49
N ALA A 321 -20.92 -12.70 -7.72
CA ALA A 321 -21.28 -11.38 -8.24
C ALA A 321 -20.05 -10.57 -8.66
N ALA A 322 -18.94 -10.68 -7.91
CA ALA A 322 -17.68 -10.07 -8.32
C ALA A 322 -17.18 -10.66 -9.65
N ILE A 323 -17.22 -11.99 -9.79
CA ILE A 323 -16.86 -12.70 -11.03
C ILE A 323 -17.80 -12.32 -12.19
N SER A 324 -19.10 -12.17 -11.95
CA SER A 324 -20.03 -11.74 -13.00
C SER A 324 -19.84 -10.28 -13.40
N GLY A 325 -19.49 -9.39 -12.45
CA GLY A 325 -19.16 -7.98 -12.69
C GLY A 325 -17.93 -7.78 -13.60
N LEU A 326 -16.99 -8.73 -13.60
CA LEU A 326 -15.84 -8.73 -14.53
C LEU A 326 -16.26 -8.90 -16.00
N GLY A 327 -17.48 -9.34 -16.30
CA GLY A 327 -17.92 -9.61 -17.66
C GLY A 327 -17.07 -10.67 -18.37
N ASN A 328 -17.04 -10.58 -19.70
CA ASN A 328 -16.42 -11.59 -20.59
C ASN A 328 -15.06 -11.15 -21.15
N GLU A 329 -14.51 -10.01 -20.70
CA GLU A 329 -13.22 -9.51 -21.19
C GLU A 329 -12.08 -10.38 -20.66
N GLU A 330 -11.21 -10.87 -21.54
CA GLU A 330 -10.04 -11.67 -21.13
C GLU A 330 -8.96 -10.86 -20.40
N LYS A 331 -8.91 -9.54 -20.66
CA LYS A 331 -7.94 -8.61 -20.07
C LYS A 331 -8.68 -7.57 -19.25
N ILE A 332 -8.50 -7.61 -17.93
CA ILE A 332 -9.19 -6.73 -16.99
C ILE A 332 -8.31 -5.50 -16.73
N SER A 333 -8.82 -4.31 -17.07
CA SER A 333 -8.15 -3.03 -16.80
C SER A 333 -8.26 -2.62 -15.33
N TRP A 334 -7.42 -1.65 -14.90
CA TRP A 334 -7.47 -1.09 -13.55
C TRP A 334 -8.87 -0.62 -13.15
N LYS A 335 -9.53 0.21 -13.96
CA LYS A 335 -10.86 0.76 -13.66
C LYS A 335 -11.90 -0.35 -13.42
N ARG A 336 -11.83 -1.42 -14.21
CA ARG A 336 -12.75 -2.55 -14.08
C ARG A 336 -12.44 -3.40 -12.85
N PHE A 337 -11.17 -3.63 -12.57
CA PHE A 337 -10.72 -4.31 -11.37
C PHE A 337 -11.13 -3.56 -10.10
N ASP A 338 -10.82 -2.26 -10.02
CA ASP A 338 -11.11 -1.43 -8.86
C ASP A 338 -12.61 -1.42 -8.54
N SER A 339 -13.44 -1.24 -9.57
CA SER A 339 -14.90 -1.28 -9.45
C SER A 339 -15.43 -2.64 -8.98
N ALA A 340 -14.94 -3.75 -9.55
CA ALA A 340 -15.42 -5.09 -9.21
C ALA A 340 -14.92 -5.57 -7.83
N MET A 341 -13.75 -5.10 -7.39
CA MET A 341 -13.08 -5.58 -6.17
C MET A 341 -13.32 -4.69 -4.96
N SER A 342 -13.92 -3.50 -5.12
CA SER A 342 -14.09 -2.53 -4.03
C SER A 342 -14.73 -3.15 -2.79
N GLU A 343 -15.85 -3.87 -2.96
CA GLU A 343 -16.59 -4.52 -1.86
C GLU A 343 -15.89 -5.76 -1.30
N GLN A 344 -14.95 -6.35 -2.05
CA GLN A 344 -14.23 -7.58 -1.67
C GLN A 344 -12.88 -7.30 -1.03
N SER A 345 -12.47 -6.03 -0.92
CA SER A 345 -11.12 -5.62 -0.51
C SER A 345 -10.70 -6.23 0.84
N GLU A 346 -11.61 -6.27 1.81
CA GLU A 346 -11.35 -6.87 3.13
C GLU A 346 -11.23 -8.38 3.06
N CYS A 347 -12.21 -9.06 2.43
CA CYS A 347 -12.20 -10.52 2.33
C CYS A 347 -10.93 -11.02 1.62
N ILE A 348 -10.48 -10.32 0.58
CA ILE A 348 -9.22 -10.63 -0.12
C ILE A 348 -8.04 -10.42 0.83
N ALA A 349 -7.99 -9.29 1.54
CA ALA A 349 -6.93 -8.99 2.50
C ALA A 349 -6.80 -10.05 3.59
N ASP A 350 -7.93 -10.42 4.19
CA ASP A 350 -8.00 -11.39 5.28
C ASP A 350 -7.59 -12.77 4.80
N SER A 351 -8.03 -13.17 3.60
CA SER A 351 -7.62 -14.45 3.02
C SER A 351 -6.12 -14.47 2.74
N LEU A 352 -5.54 -13.40 2.18
CA LEU A 352 -4.09 -13.30 1.99
C LEU A 352 -3.36 -13.33 3.35
N SER A 353 -3.84 -12.58 4.34
CA SER A 353 -3.26 -12.57 5.69
C SER A 353 -3.28 -13.95 6.34
N LYS A 354 -4.38 -14.71 6.23
CA LYS A 354 -4.49 -16.10 6.71
C LYS A 354 -3.46 -17.01 6.04
N ILE A 355 -3.31 -16.94 4.72
CA ILE A 355 -2.33 -17.73 3.97
C ILE A 355 -0.91 -17.40 4.41
N PHE A 356 -0.55 -16.11 4.41
CA PHE A 356 0.82 -15.68 4.69
C PHE A 356 1.21 -15.75 6.16
N SER A 357 0.23 -15.75 7.08
CA SER A 357 0.47 -16.01 8.51
C SER A 357 1.02 -17.41 8.78
N THR A 358 0.84 -18.37 7.86
CA THR A 358 1.40 -19.73 8.01
C THR A 358 2.94 -19.74 8.01
N PHE A 359 3.58 -18.74 7.42
CA PHE A 359 5.03 -18.56 7.47
C PHE A 359 5.51 -17.99 8.81
N SER A 360 4.59 -17.50 9.62
CA SER A 360 4.85 -16.91 10.94
C SER A 360 4.69 -17.91 12.08
N THR A 361 4.57 -19.21 11.75
CA THR A 361 4.44 -20.32 12.70
C THR A 361 5.35 -21.46 12.22
N ALA A 362 6.61 -21.47 12.68
CA ALA A 362 7.64 -22.36 12.16
C ALA A 362 7.69 -23.74 12.82
#